data_AF-A0A3N4ML02-F1
#
_entry.id   AF-A0A3N4ML02-F1
#
_cell.length_a   1.000
_cell.length_b   1.000
_cell.length_c   1.000
_cell.angle_alpha   90.00
_cell.angle_beta   90.00
_cell.angle_gamma   90.00
#
_symmetry.space_group_name_H-M   'P 1'
#
loop_
_entity.id
_entity.type
_entity.pdbx_description
1 polymer ?
#
loop_
_entity_poly.entity_id
_entity_poly.type
_entity_poly.pdbx_seq_one_letter_code
_entity_poly.pdbx_strand_id
1 'polypeptide(L)'
;MLYEFNKHILDDRRMNNLFHGQESICLQAWGLELQEKSQVDYRLLYGRVLPYDFQNNQWISDLSKHNKMVSINGELKARIISFQLTTSAENLNTFITSLLQGNSFLEASEKILVDIAEKQQEIFDSLKLSPPYCIRPVMHLPPRDNYVWNTSKVSPNSDASYDSAAISLLEKTNFWNILGISRSKKILEFINEKLKGENLDIGGIDAWRLGDLEFLFAPSLNSQEKPKFHLDLKKKIH
;
A
#
# COMPACT_ATOMS: atom_id res chain seq x y z
N MET A 1 -16.25 -2.46 11.51
CA MET A 1 -15.22 -1.96 10.56
C MET A 1 -15.80 -1.40 9.28
N LEU A 2 -16.63 -2.13 8.52
CA LEU A 2 -17.25 -1.56 7.31
C LEU A 2 -18.08 -0.29 7.58
N TYR A 3 -18.85 -0.27 8.67
CA TYR A 3 -19.57 0.94 9.11
C TYR A 3 -18.63 2.14 9.34
N GLU A 4 -17.53 1.95 10.06
CA GLU A 4 -16.54 3.01 10.32
C GLU A 4 -15.86 3.47 9.02
N PHE A 5 -15.57 2.55 8.10
CA PHE A 5 -15.00 2.88 6.80
C PHE A 5 -15.96 3.76 6.00
N ASN A 6 -17.23 3.37 5.94
CA ASN A 6 -18.24 4.15 5.23
C ASN A 6 -18.36 5.56 5.83
N LYS A 7 -18.55 5.63 7.14
CA LYS A 7 -18.76 6.89 7.86
C LYS A 7 -17.57 7.85 7.78
N HIS A 8 -16.34 7.34 7.85
CA HIS A 8 -15.14 8.17 8.01
C HIS A 8 -14.29 8.33 6.75
N ILE A 9 -14.53 7.53 5.71
CA ILE A 9 -13.78 7.56 4.45
C ILE A 9 -14.73 7.67 3.26
N LEU A 10 -15.65 6.72 3.09
CA LEU A 10 -16.50 6.67 1.88
C LEU A 10 -17.42 7.89 1.77
N ASP A 11 -18.06 8.28 2.88
CA ASP A 11 -19.00 9.40 2.94
C ASP A 11 -18.29 10.77 3.11
N ASP A 12 -16.97 10.79 3.27
CA ASP A 12 -16.21 12.04 3.37
C ASP A 12 -16.06 12.68 1.99
N ARG A 13 -16.59 13.91 1.86
CA ARG A 13 -16.62 14.65 0.59
C ARG A 13 -15.23 14.86 -0.03
N ARG A 14 -14.17 14.90 0.79
CA ARG A 14 -12.78 15.05 0.30
C ARG A 14 -12.29 13.82 -0.44
N MET A 15 -12.86 12.65 -0.15
CA MET A 15 -12.51 11.37 -0.78
C MET A 15 -13.44 11.01 -1.96
N ASN A 16 -14.45 11.83 -2.24
CA ASN A 16 -15.49 11.52 -3.23
C ASN A 16 -14.93 11.13 -4.59
N ASN A 17 -13.85 11.78 -5.06
CA ASN A 17 -13.26 11.45 -6.36
C ASN A 17 -12.58 10.08 -6.41
N LEU A 18 -12.08 9.56 -5.27
CA LEU A 18 -11.47 8.23 -5.21
C LEU A 18 -12.49 7.11 -5.27
N PHE A 19 -13.68 7.32 -4.69
CA PHE A 19 -14.67 6.26 -4.49
C PHE A 19 -15.95 6.43 -5.34
N HIS A 20 -16.24 7.63 -5.81
CA HIS A 20 -17.43 7.94 -6.61
C HIS A 20 -17.10 8.75 -7.87
N GLY A 21 -15.81 9.01 -8.12
CA GLY A 21 -15.35 9.73 -9.30
C GLY A 21 -15.38 8.88 -10.57
N GLN A 22 -15.18 9.55 -11.70
CA GLN A 22 -15.03 8.93 -13.02
C GLN A 22 -13.55 8.72 -13.41
N GLU A 23 -12.62 9.23 -12.60
CA GLU A 23 -11.19 9.04 -12.81
C GLU A 23 -10.82 7.57 -12.56
N SER A 24 -9.83 7.07 -13.32
CA SER A 24 -9.23 5.78 -13.00
C SER A 24 -8.50 5.87 -11.67
N ILE A 25 -8.30 4.73 -11.03
CA ILE A 25 -7.68 4.60 -9.73
C ILE A 25 -6.46 3.70 -9.87
N CYS A 26 -5.36 4.09 -9.22
CA CYS A 26 -4.20 3.24 -9.03
C CYS A 26 -4.10 2.81 -7.56
N LEU A 27 -4.11 1.51 -7.33
CA LEU A 27 -3.77 0.89 -6.04
C LEU A 27 -2.36 0.32 -6.18
N GLN A 28 -1.42 0.81 -5.38
CA GLN A 28 -0.07 0.27 -5.25
C GLN A 28 0.08 -0.36 -3.87
N ALA A 29 0.71 -1.53 -3.79
CA ALA A 29 0.96 -2.23 -2.53
C ALA A 29 2.34 -2.87 -2.52
N TRP A 30 2.92 -3.00 -1.33
CA TRP A 30 4.17 -3.70 -1.11
C TRP A 30 3.95 -4.83 -0.11
N GLY A 31 4.27 -6.05 -0.51
CA GLY A 31 4.24 -7.24 0.34
C GLY A 31 5.65 -7.65 0.74
N LEU A 32 5.84 -8.04 1.99
CA LEU A 32 7.00 -8.76 2.48
C LEU A 32 6.72 -10.26 2.37
N GLU A 33 7.59 -10.97 1.70
CA GLU A 33 7.66 -12.42 1.72
C GLU A 33 8.83 -12.85 2.61
N LEU A 34 8.55 -13.67 3.62
CA LEU A 34 9.54 -14.29 4.48
C LEU A 34 9.56 -15.78 4.23
N GLN A 35 10.74 -16.36 4.02
CA GLN A 35 10.90 -17.80 3.89
C GLN A 35 11.88 -18.32 4.93
N GLU A 36 11.42 -19.24 5.77
CA GLU A 36 12.24 -20.03 6.69
C GLU A 36 12.04 -21.51 6.38
N LYS A 37 13.11 -22.18 5.93
CA LYS A 37 13.05 -23.57 5.41
C LYS A 37 12.01 -23.70 4.27
N SER A 38 10.96 -24.48 4.48
CA SER A 38 9.87 -24.71 3.53
C SER A 38 8.62 -23.87 3.84
N GLN A 39 8.63 -23.05 4.89
CA GLN A 39 7.51 -22.18 5.25
C GLN A 39 7.70 -20.80 4.63
N VAL A 40 6.63 -20.28 4.06
CA VAL A 40 6.58 -18.92 3.49
C VAL A 40 5.44 -18.16 4.18
N ASP A 41 5.74 -16.95 4.68
CA ASP A 41 4.76 -16.02 5.23
C ASP A 41 4.75 -14.73 4.40
N TYR A 42 3.56 -14.15 4.25
CA TYR A 42 3.35 -12.92 3.48
C TYR A 42 2.71 -11.85 4.36
N ARG A 43 3.26 -10.63 4.31
CA ARG A 43 2.73 -9.48 5.06
C ARG A 43 2.58 -8.27 4.17
N LEU A 44 1.43 -7.63 4.22
CA LEU A 44 1.26 -6.30 3.64
C LEU A 44 2.11 -5.30 4.44
N LEU A 45 3.05 -4.64 3.78
CA LEU A 45 3.91 -3.62 4.38
C LEU A 45 3.28 -2.24 4.31
N TYR A 46 2.70 -1.89 3.18
CA TYR A 46 2.05 -0.62 2.93
C TYR A 46 1.26 -0.74 1.63
N GLY A 47 0.15 -0.02 1.51
CA GLY A 47 -0.53 0.22 0.25
C GLY A 47 -0.97 1.66 0.15
N ARG A 48 -1.05 2.18 -1.07
CA ARG A 48 -1.61 3.50 -1.35
C ARG A 48 -2.56 3.46 -2.54
N VAL A 49 -3.62 4.24 -2.44
CA VAL A 49 -4.63 4.44 -3.47
C VAL A 49 -4.62 5.90 -3.88
N LEU A 50 -4.59 6.17 -5.17
CA LEU A 50 -4.57 7.52 -5.72
C LEU A 50 -5.31 7.57 -7.07
N PRO A 51 -5.79 8.75 -7.50
CA PRO A 51 -6.33 8.91 -8.84
C PRO A 51 -5.26 8.65 -9.90
N TYR A 52 -5.71 8.22 -11.08
CA TYR A 52 -4.89 7.89 -12.23
C TYR A 52 -5.65 8.15 -13.54
N ASP A 53 -4.91 8.20 -14.65
CA ASP A 53 -5.45 8.47 -16.00
C ASP A 53 -5.50 7.23 -16.89
N PHE A 54 -5.05 6.09 -16.38
CA PHE A 54 -5.03 4.83 -17.09
C PHE A 54 -5.73 3.72 -16.29
N GLN A 55 -6.43 2.85 -17.00
CA GLN A 55 -7.07 1.67 -16.43
C GLN A 55 -6.90 0.49 -17.38
N ASN A 56 -6.47 -0.65 -16.83
CA ASN A 56 -6.41 -1.92 -17.56
C ASN A 56 -7.05 -3.10 -16.81
N ASN A 57 -7.50 -2.91 -15.56
CA ASN A 57 -8.08 -3.96 -14.72
C ASN A 57 -7.19 -5.21 -14.61
N GLN A 58 -5.88 -5.01 -14.46
CA GLN A 58 -4.91 -6.09 -14.30
C GLN A 58 -3.88 -5.76 -13.22
N TRP A 59 -3.47 -6.79 -12.48
CA TRP A 59 -2.37 -6.68 -11.53
C TRP A 59 -1.02 -6.75 -12.25
N ILE A 60 -0.18 -5.75 -11.97
CA ILE A 60 1.22 -5.71 -12.35
C ILE A 60 2.04 -5.97 -11.08
N SER A 61 3.14 -6.73 -11.21
CA SER A 61 4.06 -6.94 -10.08
C SER A 61 5.52 -6.95 -10.51
N ASP A 62 6.44 -6.63 -9.60
CA ASP A 62 7.88 -6.79 -9.83
C ASP A 62 8.39 -8.23 -9.61
N LEU A 63 7.48 -9.21 -9.45
CA LEU A 63 7.76 -10.63 -9.29
C LEU A 63 8.36 -11.24 -10.57
N SER A 64 9.65 -11.00 -10.76
CA SER A 64 10.44 -11.45 -11.90
C SER A 64 11.69 -12.20 -11.42
N LYS A 65 12.42 -12.82 -12.36
CA LYS A 65 13.70 -13.50 -12.08
C LYS A 65 14.76 -12.58 -11.42
N HIS A 66 14.58 -11.26 -11.53
CA HIS A 66 15.49 -10.26 -10.98
C HIS A 66 15.10 -9.80 -9.56
N ASN A 67 13.88 -10.06 -9.10
CA ASN A 67 13.47 -9.81 -7.72
C ASN A 67 13.72 -11.08 -6.88
N LYS A 68 14.96 -11.25 -6.43
CA LYS A 68 15.41 -12.41 -5.66
C LYS A 68 15.30 -12.16 -4.16
N MET A 69 15.11 -13.23 -3.40
CA MET A 69 15.17 -13.15 -1.94
C MET A 69 16.58 -12.86 -1.45
N VAL A 70 16.67 -12.09 -0.37
CA VAL A 70 17.89 -11.72 0.34
C VAL A 70 17.97 -12.53 1.63
N SER A 71 19.16 -12.98 1.99
CA SER A 71 19.41 -13.68 3.26
C SER A 71 19.40 -12.69 4.42
N ILE A 72 18.49 -12.85 5.37
CA ILE A 72 18.45 -12.07 6.63
C ILE A 72 19.43 -12.69 7.63
N ASN A 73 19.43 -14.02 7.71
CA ASN A 73 20.41 -14.84 8.40
C ASN A 73 20.50 -16.22 7.71
N GLY A 74 21.28 -17.16 8.26
CA GLY A 74 21.46 -18.48 7.66
C GLY A 74 20.19 -19.31 7.43
N GLU A 75 19.05 -18.94 8.04
CA GLU A 75 17.80 -19.72 8.03
C GLU A 75 16.64 -18.96 7.36
N LEU A 76 16.61 -17.63 7.50
CA LEU A 76 15.52 -16.75 7.07
C LEU A 76 15.94 -15.92 5.87
N LYS A 77 15.12 -15.97 4.82
CA LYS A 77 15.22 -15.13 3.64
C LYS A 77 14.02 -14.20 3.55
N ALA A 78 14.21 -13.04 2.93
CA ALA A 78 13.16 -12.05 2.72
C ALA A 78 13.16 -11.50 1.30
N ARG A 79 11.99 -11.16 0.78
CA ARG A 79 11.83 -10.39 -0.46
C ARG A 79 10.69 -9.39 -0.29
N ILE A 80 10.81 -8.25 -0.96
CA ILE A 80 9.72 -7.28 -1.05
C ILE A 80 9.20 -7.30 -2.49
N ILE A 81 7.90 -7.45 -2.62
CA ILE A 81 7.21 -7.55 -3.90
C ILE A 81 6.29 -6.35 -4.01
N SER A 82 6.38 -5.62 -5.12
CA SER A 82 5.43 -4.55 -5.42
C SER A 82 4.29 -5.07 -6.30
N PHE A 83 3.09 -4.57 -6.03
CA PHE A 83 1.87 -4.85 -6.77
C PHE A 83 1.23 -3.53 -7.17
N GLN A 84 0.66 -3.48 -8.37
CA GLN A 84 -0.10 -2.33 -8.85
C GLN A 84 -1.34 -2.80 -9.59
N LEU A 85 -2.49 -2.23 -9.26
CA LEU A 85 -3.74 -2.40 -9.95
C LEU A 85 -4.21 -1.04 -10.44
N THR A 86 -4.57 -0.95 -11.72
CA THR A 86 -5.27 0.22 -12.27
C THR A 86 -6.70 -0.15 -12.61
N THR A 87 -7.68 0.49 -11.96
CA THR A 87 -9.09 0.08 -12.00
C THR A 87 -10.03 1.28 -11.82
N SER A 88 -11.34 1.05 -11.84
CA SER A 88 -12.34 2.09 -11.59
C SER A 88 -12.58 2.34 -10.09
N ALA A 89 -13.17 3.47 -9.74
CA ALA A 89 -13.60 3.76 -8.37
C ALA A 89 -14.62 2.73 -7.82
N GLU A 90 -15.51 2.24 -8.68
CA GLU A 90 -16.48 1.19 -8.34
C GLU A 90 -15.80 -0.13 -7.98
N ASN A 91 -14.81 -0.54 -8.77
CA ASN A 91 -14.03 -1.74 -8.49
C ASN A 91 -13.19 -1.57 -7.23
N LEU A 92 -12.59 -0.39 -7.02
CA LEU A 92 -11.91 -0.09 -5.75
C LEU A 92 -12.85 -0.28 -4.55
N ASN A 93 -14.06 0.29 -4.59
CA ASN A 93 -15.04 0.13 -3.50
C ASN A 93 -15.33 -1.34 -3.20
N THR A 94 -15.59 -2.12 -4.24
CA THR A 94 -15.89 -3.55 -4.13
C THR A 94 -14.69 -4.31 -3.55
N PHE A 95 -13.49 -4.02 -4.03
CA PHE A 95 -12.24 -4.62 -3.55
C PHE A 95 -12.00 -4.32 -2.07
N ILE A 96 -12.05 -3.04 -1.67
CA ILE A 96 -11.82 -2.61 -0.27
C ILE A 96 -12.89 -3.17 0.67
N THR A 97 -14.16 -3.17 0.24
CA THR A 97 -15.25 -3.77 1.01
C THR A 97 -15.01 -5.26 1.23
N SER A 98 -14.54 -5.97 0.20
CA SER A 98 -14.18 -7.39 0.31
C SER A 98 -13.06 -7.62 1.32
N LEU A 99 -12.00 -6.79 1.28
CA LEU A 99 -10.90 -6.88 2.24
C LEU A 99 -11.37 -6.61 3.68
N LEU A 100 -12.24 -5.62 3.89
CA LEU A 100 -12.79 -5.28 5.21
C LEU A 100 -13.68 -6.39 5.79
N GLN A 101 -14.21 -7.27 4.94
CA GLN A 101 -14.94 -8.48 5.32
C GLN A 101 -14.02 -9.67 5.65
N GLY A 102 -12.69 -9.50 5.55
CA GLY A 102 -11.70 -10.52 5.88
C GLY A 102 -11.23 -11.39 4.71
N ASN A 103 -11.66 -11.08 3.49
CA ASN A 103 -11.24 -11.81 2.29
C ASN A 103 -9.79 -11.46 1.90
N SER A 104 -9.14 -12.36 1.17
CA SER A 104 -7.81 -12.17 0.58
C SER A 104 -7.80 -11.19 -0.58
N PHE A 105 -6.59 -10.77 -0.96
CA PHE A 105 -6.38 -10.00 -2.19
C PHE A 105 -6.81 -10.82 -3.42
N LEU A 106 -6.65 -12.15 -3.38
CA LEU A 106 -7.14 -13.05 -4.42
C LEU A 106 -8.67 -13.00 -4.51
N GLU A 107 -9.36 -13.34 -3.43
CA GLU A 107 -10.83 -13.35 -3.34
C GLU A 107 -11.43 -11.97 -3.67
N ALA A 108 -10.79 -10.89 -3.22
CA ALA A 108 -11.21 -9.53 -3.52
C ALA A 108 -11.00 -9.15 -5.00
N SER A 109 -9.94 -9.64 -5.64
CA SER A 109 -9.70 -9.41 -7.08
C SER A 109 -10.66 -10.21 -7.96
N GLU A 110 -11.01 -11.43 -7.55
CA GLU A 110 -12.01 -12.25 -8.24
C GLU A 110 -13.38 -11.57 -8.25
N LYS A 111 -13.79 -10.93 -7.15
CA LYS A 111 -15.06 -10.17 -7.07
C LYS A 111 -15.14 -8.99 -8.04
N ILE A 112 -13.99 -8.43 -8.44
CA ILE A 112 -13.93 -7.32 -9.41
C ILE A 112 -13.51 -7.78 -10.80
N LEU A 113 -13.48 -9.11 -11.03
CA LEU A 113 -13.16 -9.74 -12.32
C LEU A 113 -11.80 -9.30 -12.89
N VAL A 114 -10.81 -9.13 -12.01
CA VAL A 114 -9.43 -8.76 -12.37
C VAL A 114 -8.58 -10.01 -12.47
N ASP A 115 -7.89 -10.19 -13.60
CA ASP A 115 -6.99 -11.32 -13.81
C ASP A 115 -5.76 -11.24 -12.89
N ILE A 116 -5.41 -12.37 -12.30
CA ILE A 116 -4.18 -12.57 -11.51
C ILE A 116 -3.34 -13.65 -12.18
N ALA A 117 -2.08 -13.36 -12.45
CA ALA A 117 -1.17 -14.35 -13.02
C ALA A 117 -0.95 -15.50 -12.02
N GLU A 118 -0.85 -16.74 -12.50
CA GLU A 118 -0.70 -17.95 -11.67
C GLU A 118 0.40 -17.81 -10.60
N LYS A 119 1.54 -17.21 -10.95
CA LYS A 119 2.68 -16.98 -10.04
C LYS A 119 2.40 -16.04 -8.87
N GLN A 120 1.33 -15.25 -8.95
CA GLN A 120 0.91 -14.29 -7.92
C GLN A 120 -0.20 -14.86 -7.03
N GLN A 121 -0.90 -15.92 -7.44
CA GLN A 121 -2.11 -16.40 -6.76
C GLN A 121 -1.83 -16.79 -5.31
N GLU A 122 -0.77 -17.56 -5.03
CA GLU A 122 -0.40 -17.98 -3.66
C GLU A 122 -0.13 -16.79 -2.74
N ILE A 123 0.55 -15.77 -3.25
CA ILE A 123 0.84 -14.54 -2.53
C ILE A 123 -0.47 -13.80 -2.25
N PHE A 124 -1.31 -13.64 -3.27
CA PHE A 124 -2.56 -12.90 -3.18
C PHE A 124 -3.58 -13.58 -2.26
N ASP A 125 -3.57 -14.90 -2.20
CA ASP A 125 -4.41 -15.66 -1.28
C ASP A 125 -3.97 -15.47 0.17
N SER A 126 -2.67 -15.36 0.39
CA SER A 126 -2.07 -15.12 1.70
C SER A 126 -2.21 -13.67 2.17
N LEU A 127 -2.24 -12.70 1.25
CA LEU A 127 -2.35 -11.28 1.59
C LEU A 127 -3.79 -10.93 2.02
N LYS A 128 -3.91 -10.49 3.28
CA LYS A 128 -5.16 -10.03 3.92
C LYS A 128 -4.91 -8.78 4.75
N LEU A 129 -5.95 -8.00 5.04
CA LEU A 129 -5.87 -7.02 6.12
C LEU A 129 -5.69 -7.77 7.45
N SER A 130 -4.58 -7.54 8.14
CA SER A 130 -4.27 -8.21 9.40
C SER A 130 -5.03 -7.54 10.56
N PRO A 131 -6.00 -8.20 11.21
CA PRO A 131 -6.62 -7.66 12.41
C PRO A 131 -5.66 -7.72 13.62
N PRO A 132 -5.80 -6.82 14.61
CA PRO A 132 -6.76 -5.72 14.65
C PRO A 132 -6.31 -4.52 13.78
N TYR A 133 -7.24 -3.98 13.00
CA TYR A 133 -7.07 -2.74 12.23
C TYR A 133 -8.10 -1.68 12.64
N CYS A 134 -7.79 -0.41 12.42
CA CYS A 134 -8.67 0.73 12.66
C CYS A 134 -8.85 1.57 11.38
N ILE A 135 -9.88 2.41 11.37
CA ILE A 135 -10.08 3.40 10.31
C ILE A 135 -9.49 4.72 10.77
N ARG A 136 -8.45 5.19 10.08
CA ARG A 136 -7.92 6.53 10.27
C ARG A 136 -8.75 7.49 9.41
N PRO A 137 -9.46 8.45 10.03
CA PRO A 137 -10.30 9.39 9.29
C PRO A 137 -9.45 10.30 8.41
N VAL A 138 -10.11 10.96 7.45
CA VAL A 138 -9.46 11.85 6.51
C VAL A 138 -8.80 13.05 7.21
N MET A 139 -7.49 13.19 7.04
CA MET A 139 -6.67 14.32 7.49
C MET A 139 -6.00 15.01 6.30
N HIS A 140 -5.81 16.32 6.41
CA HIS A 140 -5.05 17.06 5.42
C HIS A 140 -3.55 16.95 5.74
N LEU A 141 -2.75 16.56 4.75
CA LEU A 141 -1.31 16.43 4.83
C LEU A 141 -0.65 17.57 4.05
N PRO A 142 0.14 18.45 4.69
CA PRO A 142 0.87 19.49 3.98
C PRO A 142 2.02 18.90 3.14
N PRO A 143 2.61 19.67 2.20
CA PRO A 143 3.71 19.18 1.37
C PRO A 143 4.95 18.87 2.20
N ARG A 144 5.64 17.78 1.88
CA ARG A 144 6.71 17.19 2.69
C ARG A 144 7.81 18.16 3.11
N ASP A 145 8.55 18.71 2.16
CA ASP A 145 9.79 19.47 2.46
C ASP A 145 9.54 20.79 3.19
N ASN A 146 8.33 21.35 3.07
CA ASN A 146 7.96 22.60 3.72
C ASN A 146 7.60 22.41 5.20
N TYR A 147 7.27 21.18 5.64
CA TYR A 147 6.70 20.91 6.95
C TYR A 147 7.35 19.73 7.70
N VAL A 148 8.40 19.13 7.13
CA VAL A 148 9.16 17.99 7.70
C VAL A 148 9.65 18.28 9.14
N TRP A 149 9.91 19.54 9.48
CA TRP A 149 10.36 19.96 10.81
C TRP A 149 9.22 20.24 11.80
N ASN A 150 7.98 20.33 11.31
CA ASN A 150 6.80 20.71 12.09
C ASN A 150 5.92 19.51 12.44
N THR A 151 5.86 18.50 11.57
CA THR A 151 5.03 17.32 11.76
C THR A 151 5.57 16.14 10.96
N SER A 152 5.37 14.91 11.45
CA SER A 152 5.61 13.71 10.67
C SER A 152 4.43 13.34 9.74
N LYS A 153 3.28 13.99 9.92
CA LYS A 153 2.08 13.80 9.10
C LYS A 153 2.14 14.72 7.90
N VAL A 154 2.95 14.35 6.92
CA VAL A 154 3.16 15.11 5.68
C VAL A 154 2.81 14.27 4.46
N SER A 155 2.58 14.94 3.33
CA SER A 155 2.29 14.31 2.05
C SER A 155 3.45 13.44 1.58
N PRO A 156 3.19 12.41 0.74
CA PRO A 156 4.27 11.57 0.23
C PRO A 156 5.28 12.33 -0.65
N ASN A 157 4.83 13.40 -1.33
CA ASN A 157 5.67 14.28 -2.12
C ASN A 157 5.70 15.72 -1.57
N SER A 158 6.64 16.50 -2.09
CA SER A 158 6.88 17.89 -1.69
C SER A 158 6.11 18.91 -2.53
N ASP A 159 5.53 18.45 -3.64
CA ASP A 159 4.93 19.32 -4.65
C ASP A 159 3.45 19.60 -4.41
N ALA A 160 2.76 18.73 -3.67
CA ALA A 160 1.33 18.87 -3.41
C ALA A 160 0.94 18.48 -1.99
N SER A 161 -0.17 19.04 -1.53
CA SER A 161 -0.85 18.60 -0.32
C SER A 161 -1.87 17.52 -0.66
N TYR A 162 -2.08 16.58 0.26
CA TYR A 162 -3.00 15.47 0.07
C TYR A 162 -3.98 15.39 1.24
N ASP A 163 -5.25 15.21 0.94
CA ASP A 163 -6.18 14.61 1.89
C ASP A 163 -5.88 13.11 1.95
N SER A 164 -5.69 12.60 3.17
CA SER A 164 -5.27 11.23 3.45
C SER A 164 -6.18 10.56 4.47
N ALA A 165 -6.65 9.37 4.15
CA ALA A 165 -7.26 8.43 5.10
C ALA A 165 -6.55 7.07 5.02
N ALA A 166 -6.78 6.17 5.98
CA ALA A 166 -6.26 4.82 5.85
C ALA A 166 -7.07 3.78 6.60
N ILE A 167 -6.92 2.53 6.15
CA ILE A 167 -7.11 1.36 7.01
C ILE A 167 -5.75 1.06 7.63
N SER A 168 -5.62 1.24 8.94
CA SER A 168 -4.33 1.15 9.64
C SER A 168 -4.27 -0.08 10.54
N LEU A 169 -3.19 -0.85 10.46
CA LEU A 169 -2.88 -1.88 11.45
C LEU A 169 -2.71 -1.22 12.83
N LEU A 170 -3.46 -1.71 13.83
CA LEU A 170 -3.43 -1.13 15.18
C LEU A 170 -2.14 -1.51 15.91
N GLU A 171 -1.75 -2.79 15.83
CA GLU A 171 -0.59 -3.35 16.51
C GLU A 171 0.57 -3.58 15.53
N LYS A 172 1.29 -2.49 15.20
CA LYS A 172 2.38 -2.52 14.22
C LYS A 172 3.63 -3.27 14.69
N THR A 173 3.79 -3.49 15.99
CA THR A 173 4.99 -4.08 16.59
C THR A 173 4.94 -5.59 16.76
N ASN A 174 3.74 -6.19 16.85
CA ASN A 174 3.57 -7.61 17.16
C ASN A 174 4.32 -8.54 16.20
N PHE A 175 4.23 -8.28 14.90
CA PHE A 175 4.94 -9.06 13.90
C PHE A 175 6.47 -9.01 14.10
N TRP A 176 7.02 -7.82 14.37
CA TRP A 176 8.45 -7.63 14.60
C TRP A 176 8.93 -8.23 15.92
N ASN A 177 8.08 -8.28 16.94
CA ASN A 177 8.44 -8.87 18.21
C ASN A 177 8.62 -10.39 18.10
N ILE A 178 7.78 -11.07 17.30
CA ILE A 178 7.85 -12.52 17.08
C ILE A 178 9.17 -12.93 16.40
N LEU A 179 9.67 -12.11 15.47
CA LEU A 179 10.93 -12.39 14.76
C LEU A 179 12.18 -12.17 15.64
N GLY A 180 12.04 -11.47 16.76
CA GLY A 180 13.15 -11.11 17.64
C GLY A 180 14.03 -9.96 17.09
N ILE A 181 14.66 -9.22 18.01
CA ILE A 181 15.31 -7.92 17.72
C ILE A 181 16.30 -7.99 16.56
N SER A 182 17.16 -9.02 16.51
CA SER A 182 18.21 -9.11 15.47
C SER A 182 17.65 -9.35 14.07
N ARG A 183 16.61 -10.19 13.92
CA ARG A 183 16.00 -10.46 12.61
C ARG A 183 15.18 -9.24 12.19
N SER A 184 14.40 -8.67 13.10
CA SER A 184 13.55 -7.51 12.85
C SER A 184 14.34 -6.28 12.41
N LYS A 185 15.47 -5.98 13.06
CA LYS A 185 16.33 -4.86 12.65
C LYS A 185 16.77 -4.98 11.18
N LYS A 186 17.30 -6.15 10.80
CA LYS A 186 17.77 -6.40 9.43
C LYS A 186 16.65 -6.33 8.40
N ILE A 187 15.48 -6.86 8.74
CA ILE A 187 14.31 -6.82 7.84
C ILE A 187 13.83 -5.38 7.68
N LEU A 188 13.71 -4.61 8.76
CA LEU A 188 13.31 -3.20 8.69
C LEU A 188 14.30 -2.33 7.92
N GLU A 189 15.61 -2.57 8.09
CA GLU A 189 16.66 -1.93 7.28
C GLU A 189 16.47 -2.26 5.78
N PHE A 190 16.28 -3.54 5.45
CA PHE A 190 16.01 -3.98 4.09
C PHE A 190 14.73 -3.35 3.50
N ILE A 191 13.65 -3.26 4.28
CA ILE A 191 12.42 -2.61 3.84
C ILE A 191 12.63 -1.13 3.60
N ASN A 192 13.33 -0.44 4.50
CA ASN A 192 13.60 0.98 4.34
C ASN A 192 14.42 1.25 3.07
N GLU A 193 15.47 0.46 2.82
CA GLU A 193 16.29 0.61 1.61
C GLU A 193 15.47 0.43 0.33
N LYS A 194 14.62 -0.61 0.27
CA LYS A 194 13.78 -0.87 -0.92
C LYS A 194 12.73 0.22 -1.11
N LEU A 195 12.01 0.61 -0.05
CA LEU A 195 10.92 1.58 -0.13
C LEU A 195 11.39 3.02 -0.32
N LYS A 196 12.62 3.36 0.13
CA LYS A 196 13.23 4.66 -0.17
C LYS A 196 13.38 4.89 -1.67
N GLY A 197 13.56 3.82 -2.45
CA GLY A 197 13.52 3.86 -3.91
C GLY A 197 12.19 4.35 -4.50
N GLU A 198 11.09 4.16 -3.77
CA GLU A 198 9.70 4.49 -4.12
C GLU A 198 9.21 5.79 -3.43
N ASN A 199 10.16 6.63 -2.95
CA ASN A 199 9.93 7.85 -2.18
C ASN A 199 9.17 7.63 -0.85
N LEU A 200 9.42 6.49 -0.19
CA LEU A 200 8.86 6.15 1.12
C LEU A 200 9.99 5.90 2.13
N ASP A 201 10.13 6.80 3.10
CA ASP A 201 11.12 6.76 4.19
C ASP A 201 10.52 6.13 5.45
N ILE A 202 10.26 4.82 5.39
CA ILE A 202 9.63 4.11 6.50
C ILE A 202 10.53 3.97 7.74
N GLY A 203 11.84 4.22 7.61
CA GLY A 203 12.78 4.31 8.72
C GLY A 203 12.76 5.68 9.41
N GLY A 204 12.11 6.68 8.81
CA GLY A 204 12.04 8.04 9.29
C GLY A 204 10.60 8.58 9.27
N ILE A 205 10.36 9.62 8.47
CA ILE A 205 9.11 10.40 8.55
C ILE A 205 7.87 9.59 8.12
N ASP A 206 8.03 8.56 7.30
CA ASP A 206 6.94 7.71 6.81
C ASP A 206 6.70 6.46 7.68
N ALA A 207 7.42 6.29 8.79
CA ALA A 207 7.30 5.11 9.67
C ALA A 207 5.86 4.83 10.12
N TRP A 208 5.07 5.89 10.31
CA TRP A 208 3.68 5.76 10.73
C TRP A 208 2.75 5.17 9.66
N ARG A 209 3.18 5.08 8.40
CA ARG A 209 2.44 4.46 7.28
C ARG A 209 2.65 2.95 7.18
N LEU A 210 3.65 2.40 7.85
CA LEU A 210 3.91 0.96 7.82
C LEU A 210 2.69 0.18 8.34
N GLY A 211 2.17 -0.75 7.56
CA GLY A 211 0.96 -1.52 7.82
C GLY A 211 -0.34 -0.80 7.46
N ASP A 212 -0.28 0.37 6.82
CA ASP A 212 -1.47 1.09 6.35
C ASP A 212 -1.81 0.70 4.90
N LEU A 213 -3.10 0.69 4.59
CA LEU A 213 -3.64 0.91 3.26
C LEU A 213 -4.19 2.34 3.20
N GLU A 214 -3.39 3.25 2.64
CA GLU A 214 -3.64 4.70 2.61
C GLU A 214 -4.41 5.13 1.35
N PHE A 215 -5.37 6.03 1.48
CA PHE A 215 -6.13 6.66 0.41
C PHE A 215 -5.69 8.11 0.30
N LEU A 216 -5.21 8.51 -0.87
CA LEU A 216 -4.57 9.80 -1.11
C LEU A 216 -5.29 10.55 -2.21
N PHE A 217 -5.79 11.73 -1.90
CA PHE A 217 -6.39 12.63 -2.88
C PHE A 217 -5.73 14.01 -2.79
N ALA A 218 -5.24 14.54 -3.90
CA ALA A 218 -4.67 15.88 -3.97
C ALA A 218 -5.72 16.88 -4.47
N PRO A 219 -6.36 17.67 -3.58
CA PRO A 219 -7.45 18.57 -3.98
C PRO A 219 -6.98 19.74 -4.84
N SER A 220 -5.71 20.14 -4.71
CA SER A 220 -5.14 21.28 -5.43
C SER A 220 -4.73 20.97 -6.87
N LEU A 221 -4.69 19.69 -7.25
CA LEU A 221 -4.28 19.26 -8.59
C LEU A 221 -5.50 19.09 -9.48
N ASN A 222 -5.50 19.75 -10.63
CA ASN A 222 -6.52 19.51 -11.65
C ASN A 222 -6.30 18.15 -12.36
N SER A 223 -7.27 17.70 -13.15
CA SER A 223 -7.22 16.40 -13.83
C SER A 223 -6.03 16.24 -14.81
N GLN A 224 -5.48 17.34 -15.33
CA GLN A 224 -4.29 17.31 -16.19
C GLN A 224 -2.97 17.28 -15.40
N GLU A 225 -3.00 17.73 -14.14
CA GLU A 225 -1.84 17.77 -13.25
C GLU A 225 -1.68 16.48 -12.47
N LYS A 226 -2.78 15.87 -12.01
CA LYS A 226 -2.77 14.62 -11.22
C LYS A 226 -1.86 13.52 -11.81
N PRO A 227 -1.85 13.25 -13.13
CA PRO A 227 -0.96 12.24 -13.69
C PRO A 227 0.53 12.57 -13.60
N LYS A 228 0.89 13.87 -13.58
CA LYS A 228 2.29 14.35 -13.52
C LYS A 228 2.90 14.20 -12.14
N PHE A 229 2.07 14.15 -11.11
CA PHE A 229 2.47 13.92 -9.72
C PHE A 229 2.26 12.46 -9.29
N HIS A 230 2.07 11.57 -10.27
CA HIS A 230 1.95 10.15 -10.00
C HIS A 230 3.28 9.61 -9.46
N LEU A 231 3.17 8.83 -8.39
CA LEU A 231 4.30 8.14 -7.81
C LEU A 231 4.42 6.79 -8.52
N ASP A 232 5.01 6.81 -9.72
CA ASP A 232 5.30 5.59 -10.48
C ASP A 232 6.10 4.64 -9.59
N LEU A 233 5.69 3.36 -9.56
CA LEU A 233 6.62 2.31 -9.13
C LEU A 233 7.82 2.40 -10.07
N LYS A 234 9.03 2.54 -9.53
CA LYS A 234 10.21 2.60 -10.40
C LYS A 234 10.28 1.32 -11.23
N LYS A 235 9.93 1.41 -12.51
CA LYS A 235 10.36 0.42 -13.50
C LYS A 235 11.88 0.45 -13.43
N LYS A 236 12.50 -0.65 -13.02
CA LYS A 236 13.95 -0.81 -13.24
C LYS A 236 14.14 -0.68 -14.75
N ILE A 237 14.70 0.46 -15.16
CA ILE A 237 15.22 0.65 -16.51
C ILE A 237 16.25 -0.47 -16.71
N HIS A 238 16.06 -1.19 -17.81
CA HIS A 238 16.80 -2.39 -18.19
C HIS A 238 18.32 -2.19 -18.17
#